data_AF-A0A916NPX7-F1
#
_entry.id   AF-A0A916NPX7-F1
#
_cell.length_a   1.000
_cell.length_b   1.000
_cell.length_c   1.000
_cell.angle_alpha   90.00
_cell.angle_beta   90.00
_cell.angle_gamma   90.00
#
_symmetry.space_group_name_H-M   'P 1'
#
loop_
_entity.id
_entity.type
_entity.pdbx_description
1 polymer ?
#
loop_
_entity_poly.entity_id
_entity_poly.type
_entity_poly.pdbx_seq_one_letter_code
_entity_poly.pdbx_strand_id
1 'polypeptide(L)'
;MPEDDVESPAAPTTWLTPEEARARWLDAPEDEAQLAELLEAAREACEAYAPAEDDPERPGWPALRRAQETHVRNLWNAALAAPSSGDFGEGSYTVSTHPLDWHVKQMLRPARAVPVVG
;
A
#
# COMPACT_ATOMS: atom_id res chain seq x y z
N MET A 1 -3.75 -40.46 -13.63
CA MET A 1 -3.97 -39.56 -12.50
C MET A 1 -2.67 -38.84 -12.26
N PRO A 2 -2.36 -37.74 -12.98
CA PRO A 2 -1.24 -36.90 -12.59
C PRO A 2 -1.62 -36.19 -11.29
N GLU A 3 -0.73 -36.27 -10.31
CA GLU A 3 -0.82 -35.53 -9.06
C GLU A 3 -0.53 -34.07 -9.41
N ASP A 4 -1.55 -33.22 -9.31
CA ASP A 4 -1.41 -31.78 -9.36
C ASP A 4 -0.47 -31.39 -8.19
N ASP A 5 0.80 -31.18 -8.53
CA ASP A 5 1.77 -30.48 -7.69
C ASP A 5 1.14 -29.13 -7.38
N VAL A 6 0.58 -28.99 -6.17
CA VAL A 6 0.06 -27.72 -5.68
C VAL A 6 1.27 -26.84 -5.43
N GLU A 7 1.77 -26.21 -6.50
CA GLU A 7 2.79 -25.18 -6.46
C GLU A 7 2.32 -24.14 -5.45
N SER A 8 2.93 -24.14 -4.25
CA SER A 8 2.68 -23.10 -3.27
C SER A 8 2.90 -21.78 -3.98
N PRO A 9 1.90 -20.90 -4.06
CA PRO A 9 2.03 -19.69 -4.85
C PRO A 9 3.23 -18.92 -4.30
N ALA A 10 4.24 -18.74 -5.16
CA ALA A 10 5.41 -17.95 -4.80
C ALA A 10 4.93 -16.62 -4.21
N ALA A 11 5.55 -16.19 -3.11
CA ALA A 11 5.18 -14.93 -2.48
C ALA A 11 5.22 -13.82 -3.52
N PRO A 12 4.16 -13.01 -3.67
CA PRO A 12 4.08 -12.02 -4.74
C PRO A 12 5.25 -11.05 -4.64
N THR A 13 5.92 -10.80 -5.76
CA THR A 13 7.06 -9.89 -5.88
C THR A 13 6.68 -8.57 -6.56
N THR A 14 5.41 -8.20 -6.48
CA THR A 14 4.83 -7.00 -7.11
C THR A 14 3.86 -6.30 -6.17
N TRP A 15 3.46 -5.08 -6.51
CA TRP A 15 2.45 -4.28 -5.81
C TRP A 15 1.03 -4.83 -6.02
N LEU A 16 0.09 -4.44 -5.15
CA LEU A 16 -1.32 -4.87 -5.28
C LEU A 16 -1.92 -4.31 -6.58
N THR A 17 -2.63 -5.16 -7.31
CA THR A 17 -3.49 -4.75 -8.42
C THR A 17 -4.90 -4.38 -7.92
N PRO A 18 -5.71 -3.65 -8.72
CA PRO A 18 -7.10 -3.36 -8.40
C PRO A 18 -7.95 -4.62 -8.14
N GLU A 19 -7.74 -5.67 -8.94
CA GLU A 19 -8.44 -6.95 -8.79
C GLU A 19 -8.10 -7.61 -7.43
N GLU A 20 -6.82 -7.69 -7.10
CA GLU A 20 -6.36 -8.24 -5.82
C GLU A 20 -6.83 -7.40 -4.62
N ALA A 21 -6.85 -6.07 -4.78
CA ALA A 21 -7.35 -5.17 -3.77
C ALA A 21 -8.84 -5.44 -3.51
N ARG A 22 -9.67 -5.55 -4.54
CA ARG A 22 -11.11 -5.88 -4.38
C ARG A 22 -11.34 -7.25 -3.75
N ALA A 23 -10.55 -8.24 -4.12
CA ALA A 23 -10.65 -9.58 -3.52
C ALA A 23 -10.36 -9.57 -2.00
N ARG A 24 -9.56 -8.61 -1.51
CA ARG A 24 -9.13 -8.50 -0.11
C ARG A 24 -9.88 -7.44 0.67
N TRP A 25 -10.52 -6.49 -0.01
CA TRP A 25 -11.15 -5.32 0.57
C TRP A 25 -12.59 -5.22 0.04
N LEU A 26 -13.53 -5.66 0.88
CA LEU A 26 -14.95 -5.74 0.54
C LEU A 26 -15.57 -4.38 0.20
N ASP A 27 -15.18 -3.33 0.94
CA ASP A 27 -15.67 -1.96 0.79
C ASP A 27 -14.80 -1.11 -0.16
N ALA A 28 -14.10 -1.74 -1.09
CA ALA A 28 -13.32 -1.02 -2.09
C ALA A 28 -14.22 -0.19 -3.02
N PRO A 29 -13.75 0.95 -3.56
CA PRO A 29 -14.47 1.72 -4.57
C PRO A 29 -14.97 0.84 -5.73
N GLU A 30 -16.24 1.05 -6.12
CA GLU A 30 -16.83 0.40 -7.28
C GLU A 30 -16.23 0.91 -8.59
N ASP A 31 -15.81 2.17 -8.61
CA ASP A 31 -15.11 2.76 -9.75
C ASP A 31 -13.66 2.25 -9.81
N GLU A 32 -13.33 1.56 -10.91
CA GLU A 32 -12.01 0.96 -11.09
C GLU A 32 -10.91 2.00 -11.34
N ALA A 33 -11.23 3.09 -12.03
CA ALA A 33 -10.26 4.16 -12.28
C ALA A 33 -9.87 4.84 -10.96
N GLN A 34 -10.85 5.17 -10.12
CA GLN A 34 -10.62 5.70 -8.78
C GLN A 34 -9.82 4.74 -7.89
N LEU A 35 -10.13 3.44 -7.91
CA LEU A 35 -9.36 2.45 -7.17
C LEU A 35 -7.91 2.36 -7.66
N ALA A 36 -7.70 2.37 -8.97
CA ALA A 36 -6.36 2.36 -9.57
C ALA A 36 -5.56 3.61 -9.17
N GLU A 37 -6.18 4.79 -9.20
CA GLU A 37 -5.55 6.04 -8.76
C GLU A 37 -5.15 6.01 -7.28
N LEU A 38 -6.03 5.52 -6.41
CA LEU A 38 -5.71 5.38 -4.98
C LEU A 38 -4.57 4.39 -4.74
N LEU A 39 -4.53 3.28 -5.48
CA LEU A 39 -3.46 2.28 -5.38
C LEU A 39 -2.13 2.83 -5.87
N GLU A 40 -2.14 3.63 -6.93
CA GLU A 40 -0.97 4.30 -7.48
C GLU A 40 -0.40 5.32 -6.47
N ALA A 41 -1.25 6.21 -5.95
CA ALA A 41 -0.83 7.18 -4.93
C ALA A 41 -0.28 6.48 -3.67
N ALA A 42 -0.90 5.36 -3.27
CA ALA A 42 -0.40 4.56 -2.16
C ALA A 42 0.94 3.87 -2.46
N ARG A 43 1.15 3.43 -3.71
CA ARG A 43 2.42 2.87 -4.17
C ARG A 43 3.52 3.93 -4.09
N GLU A 44 3.30 5.08 -4.70
CA GLU A 44 4.27 6.19 -4.71
C GLU A 44 4.67 6.62 -3.30
N ALA A 45 3.70 6.74 -2.39
CA ALA A 45 3.98 7.07 -0.99
C ALA A 45 4.81 5.97 -0.30
N CYS A 46 4.46 4.70 -0.50
CA CYS A 46 5.21 3.58 0.07
C CYS A 46 6.63 3.50 -0.51
N GLU A 47 6.80 3.68 -1.82
CA GLU A 47 8.09 3.68 -2.51
C GLU A 47 8.98 4.83 -2.04
N ALA A 48 8.43 6.04 -1.89
CA ALA A 48 9.16 7.20 -1.42
C ALA A 48 9.69 7.04 0.02
N TYR A 49 8.98 6.29 0.87
CA TYR A 49 9.36 6.08 2.27
C TYR A 49 10.12 4.77 2.51
N ALA A 50 9.91 3.74 1.68
CA ALA A 50 10.60 2.46 1.81
C ALA A 50 12.13 2.64 1.70
N PRO A 51 12.92 1.75 2.31
CA PRO A 51 14.36 1.66 2.02
C PRO A 51 14.61 1.35 0.54
N ALA A 52 15.79 1.74 0.04
CA ALA A 52 16.21 1.46 -1.34
C ALA A 52 16.16 -0.05 -1.64
N GLU A 53 16.04 -0.43 -2.92
CA GLU A 53 15.90 -1.84 -3.33
C GLU A 53 17.05 -2.72 -2.84
N ASP A 54 18.26 -2.16 -2.80
CA ASP A 54 19.49 -2.83 -2.38
C ASP A 54 19.71 -2.79 -0.85
N ASP A 55 18.84 -2.12 -0.11
CA ASP A 55 18.97 -1.94 1.34
C ASP A 55 18.63 -3.26 2.06
N PRO A 56 19.54 -3.83 2.88
CA PRO A 56 19.28 -5.06 3.62
C PRO A 56 18.16 -4.92 4.66
N GLU A 57 17.80 -3.69 5.03
CA GLU A 57 16.68 -3.39 5.93
C GLU A 57 15.36 -3.22 5.17
N ARG A 58 15.36 -3.29 3.82
CA ARG A 58 14.15 -3.23 3.03
C ARG A 58 13.22 -4.38 3.45
N PRO A 59 11.96 -4.06 3.81
CA PRO A 59 10.99 -5.09 4.14
C PRO A 59 10.67 -5.92 2.90
N GLY A 60 10.41 -7.21 3.11
CA GLY A 60 9.98 -8.10 2.02
C GLY A 60 8.65 -7.67 1.40
N TRP A 61 8.40 -8.14 0.17
CA TRP A 61 7.18 -7.84 -0.58
C TRP A 61 5.86 -8.03 0.19
N PRO A 62 5.68 -9.06 1.04
CA PRO A 62 4.45 -9.18 1.83
C PRO A 62 4.17 -7.96 2.72
N ALA A 63 5.21 -7.35 3.30
CA ALA A 63 5.07 -6.17 4.14
C ALA A 63 4.86 -4.90 3.31
N LEU A 64 5.54 -4.76 2.17
CA LEU A 64 5.30 -3.67 1.21
C LEU A 64 3.85 -3.67 0.72
N ARG A 65 3.33 -4.84 0.32
CA ARG A 65 1.94 -5.02 -0.11
C ARG A 65 0.94 -4.69 0.99
N ARG A 66 1.22 -5.12 2.23
CA ARG A 66 0.35 -4.81 3.38
C ARG A 66 0.37 -3.31 3.73
N ALA A 67 1.51 -2.66 3.57
CA ALA A 67 1.65 -1.22 3.71
C ALA A 67 0.81 -0.45 2.68
N GLN A 68 0.90 -0.85 1.39
CA GLN A 68 0.08 -0.28 0.32
C GLN A 68 -1.42 -0.47 0.59
N GLU A 69 -1.85 -1.69 0.96
CA GLU A 69 -3.25 -2.00 1.29
C GLU A 69 -3.77 -1.17 2.47
N THR A 70 -2.94 -0.90 3.47
CA THR A 70 -3.34 -0.09 4.61
C THR A 70 -3.43 1.39 4.23
N HIS A 71 -2.48 1.87 3.42
CA HIS A 71 -2.48 3.26 3.00
C HIS A 71 -3.65 3.58 2.06
N VAL A 72 -3.96 2.71 1.10
CA VAL A 72 -5.09 2.91 0.16
C VAL A 72 -6.42 3.01 0.92
N ARG A 73 -6.62 2.18 1.96
CA ARG A 73 -7.81 2.24 2.81
C ARG A 73 -7.90 3.54 3.59
N ASN A 74 -6.76 4.05 4.08
CA ASN A 74 -6.71 5.32 4.79
C ASN A 74 -7.04 6.50 3.87
N LEU A 75 -6.51 6.49 2.64
CA LEU A 75 -6.85 7.50 1.62
C LEU A 75 -8.35 7.49 1.30
N TRP A 76 -8.93 6.30 1.13
CA TRP A 76 -10.38 6.17 0.89
C TRP A 76 -11.23 6.66 2.06
N ASN A 77 -10.89 6.25 3.28
CA ASN A 77 -11.62 6.70 4.48
C ASN A 77 -11.51 8.23 4.65
N ALA A 78 -10.36 8.82 4.32
CA ALA A 78 -10.18 10.27 4.34
C ALA A 78 -11.03 10.96 3.27
N ALA A 79 -11.12 10.39 2.05
CA ALA A 79 -11.97 10.88 0.98
C ALA A 79 -13.46 10.88 1.38
N LEU A 80 -13.93 9.81 2.02
CA LEU A 80 -15.31 9.71 2.54
C LEU A 80 -15.60 10.69 3.68
N ALA A 81 -14.62 10.97 4.54
CA ALA A 81 -14.79 11.87 5.69
C ALA A 81 -14.75 13.36 5.32
N ALA A 82 -14.21 13.73 4.15
CA ALA A 82 -14.08 15.10 3.68
C ALA A 82 -14.86 15.39 2.38
N PRO A 83 -16.19 15.19 2.33
CA PRO A 83 -16.99 15.43 1.12
C PRO A 83 -17.09 16.92 0.73
N SER A 84 -16.66 17.84 1.60
CA SER A 84 -16.73 19.30 1.38
C SER A 84 -15.40 19.95 0.97
N SER A 85 -14.30 19.20 0.98
CA SER A 85 -12.99 19.67 0.49
C SER A 85 -12.84 19.15 -0.93
N GLY A 86 -13.58 19.76 -1.86
CA GLY A 86 -13.56 19.40 -3.27
C GLY A 86 -12.18 19.61 -3.89
N ASP A 87 -11.48 18.52 -4.13
CA ASP A 87 -10.45 18.39 -5.15
C ASP A 87 -10.33 16.89 -5.53
N PHE A 88 -11.45 16.32 -5.95
CA PHE A 88 -11.48 15.02 -6.65
C PHE A 88 -12.04 15.28 -8.05
N GLY A 89 -11.34 16.10 -8.83
CA GLY A 89 -11.83 16.51 -10.14
C GLY A 89 -10.85 17.40 -10.90
N GLU A 90 -10.32 16.83 -11.98
CA GLU A 90 -9.74 17.51 -13.14
C GLU A 90 -8.28 18.03 -13.01
N GLY A 91 -7.35 17.23 -13.55
CA GLY A 91 -6.28 17.75 -14.40
C GLY A 91 -4.89 17.90 -13.78
N SER A 92 -4.76 17.99 -12.46
CA SER A 92 -3.46 17.93 -11.80
C SER A 92 -3.66 17.62 -10.32
N TYR A 93 -3.79 16.33 -9.99
CA TYR A 93 -3.72 15.89 -8.60
C TYR A 93 -2.34 16.22 -8.05
N THR A 94 -2.21 17.41 -7.47
CA THR A 94 -1.20 17.61 -6.43
C THR A 94 -1.73 16.80 -5.26
N VAL A 95 -1.42 15.50 -5.25
CA VAL A 95 -1.69 14.62 -4.11
C VAL A 95 -1.12 15.36 -2.92
N SER A 96 -2.00 16.02 -2.16
CA SER A 96 -1.63 16.64 -0.90
C SER A 96 -0.97 15.52 -0.15
N THR A 97 0.33 15.65 0.12
CA THR A 97 1.16 14.58 0.67
C THR A 97 0.60 14.25 2.04
N HIS A 98 -0.41 13.37 2.07
CA HIS A 98 -1.01 12.94 3.31
C HIS A 98 0.10 12.21 4.02
N PRO A 99 0.50 12.67 5.22
CA PRO A 99 1.62 12.06 5.90
C PRO A 99 1.33 10.58 6.03
N LEU A 100 2.24 9.72 5.54
CA LEU A 100 2.11 8.28 5.68
C LEU A 100 1.77 7.96 7.13
N ASP A 101 0.68 7.21 7.30
CA ASP A 101 0.18 6.82 8.60
C ASP A 101 1.30 6.15 9.40
N TRP A 102 1.35 6.42 10.70
CA TRP A 102 2.38 5.88 11.58
C TRP A 102 2.45 4.35 11.50
N HIS A 103 1.32 3.67 11.32
CA HIS A 103 1.27 2.22 11.17
C HIS A 103 1.95 1.77 9.86
N VAL A 104 1.73 2.50 8.76
CA VAL A 104 2.38 2.23 7.47
C VAL A 104 3.89 2.45 7.57
N LYS A 105 4.31 3.50 8.27
CA LYS A 105 5.73 3.74 8.55
C LYS A 105 6.38 2.62 9.36
N GLN A 106 5.69 2.06 10.36
CA GLN A 106 6.19 0.92 11.14
C GLN A 106 6.25 -0.38 10.34
N MET A 107 5.37 -0.57 9.34
CA MET A 107 5.45 -1.71 8.42
C MET A 107 6.62 -1.57 7.44
N LEU A 108 6.88 -0.36 6.97
CA LEU A 108 7.96 -0.07 6.01
C LEU A 108 9.34 0.03 6.68
N ARG A 109 9.40 0.56 7.90
CA ARG A 109 10.61 0.78 8.69
C ARG A 109 10.29 0.57 10.17
N PRO A 110 10.21 -0.69 10.65
CA PRO A 110 9.95 -0.95 12.06
C PRO A 110 11.09 -0.38 12.90
N ALA A 111 10.75 0.37 13.95
CA ALA A 111 11.75 0.87 14.89
C ALA A 111 12.34 -0.31 15.67
N ARG A 112 13.44 -0.89 15.20
CA ARG A 112 14.20 -1.88 15.97
C ARG A 112 14.84 -1.16 17.15
N ALA A 113 14.49 -1.55 18.36
CA ALA A 113 15.29 -1.21 19.53
C ALA A 113 16.67 -1.86 19.33
N VAL A 114 17.68 -1.06 19.02
CA VAL A 114 19.06 -1.51 19.00
C VAL A 114 19.39 -1.93 20.44
N PRO A 115 19.76 -3.18 20.73
CA PRO A 115 20.26 -3.51 22.05
C PRO A 115 21.53 -2.69 22.27
N VAL A 116 21.51 -1.76 23.23
CA VAL A 116 22.73 -1.22 23.85
C VAL A 116 23.37 -2.40 24.56
N VAL A 117 24.34 -3.03 23.91
CA VAL A 117 25.24 -3.96 24.56
C VAL A 117 26.28 -3.08 25.25
N GLY A 118 26.07 -2.86 26.55
CA GLY A 118 27.06 -2.27 27.45
C GLY A 118 28.01 -3.31 28.01
#